data_AF-A0A375J1Z9-F1
#
_entry.id   AF-A0A375J1Z9-F1
#
_cell.length_a   1.000
_cell.length_b   1.000
_cell.length_c   1.000
_cell.angle_alpha   90.00
_cell.angle_beta   90.00
_cell.angle_gamma   90.00
#
_symmetry.space_group_name_H-M   'P 1'
#
loop_
_entity.id
_entity.type
_entity.pdbx_description
1 polymer ?
#
loop_
_entity_poly.entity_id
_entity_poly.type
_entity_poly.pdbx_seq_one_letter_code
_entity_poly.pdbx_strand_id
1 'polypeptide(L)'
;MKAYIPVRPSYLALAAALLLNVPAHAQSRRPPTVPMQVGANPVSAADIVGRDLDMIGLGGVGHVGIWTGNLVIEALNTSGNAINTNSLFDFKSRTRYWGAVFVAGLEKMPSQRMCTDANCSYLVTLGIKEAIIQNALVIKQIGADYTVADGYISARPACSPPACTSYRRPVRGLYRCDKFVVDAFAPLSNVNLELWNVMSRTNRPSMLFSSFNERGVVLQPK
;
A
#
# COMPACT_ATOMS: atom_id res chain seq x y z
N MET A 1 62.89 -48.72 -12.48
CA MET A 1 62.30 -48.67 -13.83
C MET A 1 61.04 -47.83 -13.80
N LYS A 2 60.90 -46.90 -14.78
CA LYS A 2 59.70 -46.18 -15.27
C LYS A 2 59.01 -45.24 -14.26
N ALA A 3 59.26 -43.92 -14.29
CA ALA A 3 58.93 -42.88 -15.28
C ALA A 3 57.50 -42.31 -15.13
N TYR A 4 57.46 -41.01 -14.78
CA TYR A 4 56.36 -40.05 -14.91
C TYR A 4 55.77 -40.05 -16.32
N ILE A 5 54.43 -39.94 -16.46
CA ILE A 5 53.75 -39.04 -17.43
C ILE A 5 52.37 -38.64 -16.87
N PRO A 6 52.06 -37.35 -16.68
CA PRO A 6 50.70 -36.86 -16.45
C PRO A 6 50.02 -36.64 -17.81
N VAL A 7 48.80 -37.14 -17.99
CA VAL A 7 48.01 -36.88 -19.20
C VAL A 7 46.91 -35.89 -18.88
N ARG A 8 47.10 -34.64 -19.32
CA ARG A 8 45.98 -33.79 -19.75
C ARG A 8 45.76 -34.04 -21.25
N PRO A 9 44.52 -34.14 -21.72
CA PRO A 9 44.17 -33.72 -23.06
C PRO A 9 43.54 -32.33 -23.05
N SER A 10 43.96 -31.58 -24.05
CA SER A 10 43.61 -30.21 -24.37
C SER A 10 42.33 -30.11 -25.21
N TYR A 11 41.75 -28.91 -25.19
CA TYR A 11 40.79 -28.23 -26.08
C TYR A 11 40.40 -28.83 -27.45
N LEU A 12 39.17 -28.44 -27.86
CA LEU A 12 38.47 -28.58 -29.16
C LEU A 12 37.61 -29.86 -29.25
N ALA A 13 36.33 -29.86 -29.62
CA ALA A 13 35.41 -28.86 -30.15
C ALA A 13 33.98 -29.44 -30.03
N LEU A 14 32.95 -28.60 -29.91
CA LEU A 14 31.86 -28.54 -30.89
C LEU A 14 30.90 -27.41 -30.48
N ALA A 15 30.86 -26.38 -31.31
CA ALA A 15 29.79 -25.41 -31.32
C ALA A 15 28.49 -26.10 -31.74
N ALA A 16 27.49 -26.07 -30.87
CA ALA A 16 26.10 -26.20 -31.28
C ALA A 16 25.44 -24.84 -31.02
N ALA A 17 25.39 -24.04 -32.09
CA ALA A 17 24.59 -22.83 -32.15
C ALA A 17 23.11 -23.23 -32.02
N LEU A 18 22.54 -23.12 -30.82
CA LEU A 18 21.11 -22.91 -30.68
C LEU A 18 20.88 -21.40 -30.70
N LEU A 19 20.70 -20.87 -31.91
CA LEU A 19 20.03 -19.59 -32.15
C LEU A 19 18.57 -19.73 -31.69
N LEU A 20 18.34 -19.57 -30.39
CA LEU A 20 17.02 -19.20 -29.91
C LEU A 20 16.80 -17.75 -30.34
N ASN A 21 16.01 -17.58 -31.41
CA ASN A 21 15.31 -16.35 -31.72
C ASN A 21 14.48 -15.95 -30.50
N VAL A 22 15.07 -15.20 -29.58
CA VAL A 22 14.32 -14.45 -28.58
C VAL A 22 13.92 -13.15 -29.28
N PRO A 23 12.63 -12.95 -29.61
CA PRO A 23 12.19 -11.66 -30.08
C PRO A 23 12.47 -10.65 -28.97
N ALA A 24 13.43 -9.78 -29.23
CA ALA A 24 13.83 -8.66 -28.40
C ALA A 24 12.69 -7.64 -28.34
N HIS A 25 11.63 -7.91 -27.57
CA HIS A 25 10.61 -6.92 -27.19
C HIS A 25 10.03 -7.23 -25.81
N ALA A 26 10.89 -7.56 -24.84
CA ALA A 26 10.57 -7.20 -23.46
C ALA A 26 10.78 -5.68 -23.34
N GLN A 27 9.85 -4.91 -23.92
CA GLN A 27 9.72 -3.50 -23.55
C GLN A 27 9.58 -3.49 -22.04
N SER A 28 10.60 -2.98 -21.36
CA SER A 28 10.48 -2.49 -20.00
C SER A 28 9.29 -1.54 -20.02
N ARG A 29 8.11 -2.06 -19.64
CA ARG A 29 6.94 -1.21 -19.43
C ARG A 29 7.39 -0.30 -18.30
N ARG A 30 7.70 0.94 -18.65
CA ARG A 30 7.96 2.00 -17.67
C ARG A 30 6.89 1.84 -16.60
N PRO A 31 7.25 1.80 -15.30
CA PRO A 31 6.29 1.87 -14.23
C PRO A 31 5.26 2.96 -14.57
N PRO A 32 3.95 2.77 -14.32
CA PRO A 32 2.96 3.79 -14.60
C PRO A 32 3.51 5.12 -14.10
N THR A 33 3.74 6.04 -15.04
CA THR A 33 4.41 7.30 -14.73
C THR A 33 3.48 8.05 -13.82
N VAL A 34 3.88 8.20 -12.56
CA VAL A 34 3.31 9.18 -11.65
C VAL A 34 3.17 10.50 -12.43
N PRO A 35 2.05 11.24 -12.28
CA PRO A 35 1.89 12.53 -12.95
C PRO A 35 3.16 13.39 -12.82
N MET A 36 3.66 13.89 -13.95
CA MET A 36 4.78 14.85 -13.96
C MET A 36 4.38 16.17 -13.28
N GLN A 37 3.09 16.48 -13.31
CA GLN A 37 2.50 17.65 -12.68
C GLN A 37 2.11 17.35 -11.23
N VAL A 38 2.37 18.30 -10.33
CA VAL A 38 1.92 18.23 -8.94
C VAL A 38 0.39 18.35 -8.93
N GLY A 39 -0.30 17.28 -8.53
CA GLY A 39 -1.76 17.27 -8.41
C GLY A 39 -2.28 18.08 -7.22
N ALA A 40 -3.61 18.15 -7.08
CA ALA A 40 -4.28 18.96 -6.06
C ALA A 40 -3.98 18.51 -4.61
N ASN A 41 -4.24 19.40 -3.66
CA ASN A 41 -4.32 19.02 -2.24
C ASN A 41 -5.58 18.17 -1.99
N PRO A 42 -5.60 17.32 -0.95
CA PRO A 42 -6.80 16.60 -0.56
C PRO A 42 -7.88 17.59 -0.08
N VAL A 43 -9.15 17.27 -0.35
CA VAL A 43 -10.31 18.13 -0.05
C VAL A 43 -11.32 17.44 0.86
N SER A 44 -11.24 16.12 1.02
CA SER A 44 -12.18 15.31 1.79
C SER A 44 -11.48 14.22 2.60
N ALA A 45 -12.05 13.86 3.74
CA ALA A 45 -11.57 12.71 4.49
C ALA A 45 -11.58 11.44 3.61
N ALA A 46 -10.59 10.58 3.84
CA ALA A 46 -10.29 9.39 3.06
C ALA A 46 -9.69 9.63 1.66
N ASP A 47 -9.35 10.87 1.29
CA ASP A 47 -8.53 11.10 0.10
C ASP A 47 -7.14 10.46 0.28
N ILE A 48 -6.57 9.89 -0.78
CA ILE A 48 -5.24 9.29 -0.75
C ILE A 48 -4.24 10.31 -1.28
N VAL A 49 -3.20 10.60 -0.52
CA VAL A 49 -2.11 11.49 -0.94
C VAL A 49 -0.88 10.69 -1.33
N GLY A 50 -0.12 11.20 -2.29
CA GLY A 50 1.07 10.51 -2.82
C GLY A 50 2.27 11.44 -2.98
N ARG A 51 3.47 10.88 -2.84
CA ARG A 51 4.75 11.55 -3.08
C ARG A 51 5.83 10.56 -3.49
N ASP A 52 6.93 11.05 -4.05
CA ASP A 52 8.07 10.20 -4.41
C ASP A 52 8.63 9.53 -3.14
N LEU A 53 9.21 8.34 -3.27
CA LEU A 53 9.89 7.70 -2.15
C LEU A 53 11.16 8.48 -1.79
N ASP A 54 11.39 8.68 -0.49
CA ASP A 54 12.57 9.39 0.03
C ASP A 54 13.80 8.47 0.04
N MET A 55 14.15 7.96 -1.14
CA MET A 55 15.28 7.07 -1.35
C MET A 55 15.82 7.20 -2.77
N ILE A 56 17.12 7.44 -2.88
CA ILE A 56 17.83 7.60 -4.16
C ILE A 56 17.59 6.37 -5.04
N GLY A 57 17.19 6.59 -6.30
CA GLY A 57 16.96 5.53 -7.29
C GLY A 57 15.61 4.82 -7.19
N LEU A 58 14.81 5.03 -6.14
CA LEU A 58 13.48 4.40 -5.96
C LEU A 58 12.32 5.41 -5.84
N GLY A 59 12.55 6.68 -6.15
CA GLY A 59 11.53 7.74 -6.08
C GLY A 59 10.18 7.38 -6.72
N GLY A 60 10.19 6.72 -7.88
CA GLY A 60 8.97 6.31 -8.60
C GLY A 60 8.20 5.11 -8.02
N VAL A 61 8.76 4.40 -7.03
CA VAL A 61 7.99 3.41 -6.24
C VAL A 61 6.95 4.15 -5.40
N GLY A 62 7.40 5.26 -4.81
CA GLY A 62 6.58 6.24 -4.13
C GLY A 62 6.18 5.89 -2.71
N HIS A 63 5.37 6.78 -2.16
CA HIS A 63 4.85 6.72 -0.81
C HIS A 63 3.45 7.31 -0.77
N VAL A 64 2.55 6.68 -0.03
CA VAL A 64 1.14 7.09 0.08
C VAL A 64 0.69 7.19 1.53
N GLY A 65 -0.33 8.00 1.75
CA GLY A 65 -1.03 8.15 3.02
C GLY A 65 -2.49 8.52 2.81
N ILE A 66 -3.25 8.62 3.89
CA ILE A 66 -4.68 8.98 3.87
C ILE A 66 -4.86 10.34 4.53
N TRP A 67 -5.62 11.22 3.87
CA TRP A 67 -6.06 12.47 4.47
C TRP A 67 -7.20 12.22 5.45
N THR A 68 -6.99 12.57 6.71
CA THR A 68 -7.99 12.44 7.78
C THR A 68 -8.98 13.60 7.83
N GLY A 69 -8.77 14.65 7.03
CA GLY A 69 -9.48 15.94 7.11
C GLY A 69 -8.59 17.08 7.62
N ASN A 70 -7.54 16.76 8.38
CA ASN A 70 -6.59 17.74 8.93
C ASN A 70 -5.12 17.26 8.94
N LEU A 71 -4.88 15.95 8.98
CA LEU A 71 -3.57 15.33 9.00
C LEU A 71 -3.48 14.21 7.95
N VAL A 72 -2.27 13.89 7.52
CA VAL A 72 -1.98 12.68 6.75
C VAL A 72 -1.66 11.55 7.73
N ILE A 73 -2.45 10.48 7.73
CA ILE A 73 -2.11 9.23 8.43
C ILE A 73 -1.43 8.27 7.45
N GLU A 74 -0.27 7.73 7.84
CA GLU A 74 0.60 6.97 6.95
C GLU A 74 1.47 5.97 7.72
N ALA A 75 1.89 4.90 7.05
CA ALA A 75 2.89 3.97 7.60
C ALA A 75 4.30 4.42 7.19
N LEU A 76 5.19 4.66 8.16
CA LEU A 76 6.58 5.05 7.97
C LEU A 76 7.52 4.01 8.57
N ASN A 77 8.73 3.92 8.01
CA ASN A 77 9.81 3.13 8.60
C ASN A 77 10.46 3.87 9.77
N THR A 78 9.72 3.98 10.87
CA THR A 78 10.17 4.59 12.12
C THR A 78 10.24 3.53 13.22
N SER A 79 11.11 3.74 14.22
CA SER A 79 11.12 2.89 15.40
C SER A 79 9.79 2.96 16.15
N GLY A 80 9.35 1.83 16.71
CA GLY A 80 8.11 1.74 17.48
C GLY A 80 6.87 1.53 16.59
N ASN A 81 5.90 2.45 16.67
CA ASN A 81 4.68 2.36 15.87
C ASN A 81 4.93 2.94 14.47
N ALA A 82 4.79 2.10 13.45
CA ALA A 82 4.93 2.53 12.06
C ALA A 82 3.83 3.49 11.62
N ILE A 83 2.66 3.48 12.26
CA ILE A 83 1.52 4.33 11.85
C ILE A 83 1.63 5.71 12.51
N ASN A 84 1.93 6.70 11.69
CA ASN A 84 2.18 8.07 12.11
C ASN A 84 1.14 9.01 11.50
N THR A 85 1.03 10.21 12.09
CA THR A 85 0.22 11.30 11.56
C THR A 85 1.11 12.53 11.37
N ASN A 86 1.11 13.11 10.18
CA ASN A 86 1.90 14.28 9.83
C ASN A 86 1.00 15.39 9.29
N SER A 87 1.45 16.64 9.33
CA SER A 87 0.76 17.71 8.62
C SER A 87 0.86 17.49 7.11
N LEU A 88 -0.09 18.03 6.33
CA LEU A 88 0.03 18.00 4.86
C LEU A 88 1.30 18.71 4.39
N PHE A 89 1.71 19.78 5.08
CA PHE A 89 2.94 20.51 4.79
C PHE A 89 4.17 19.61 4.94
N ASP A 90 4.29 18.90 6.07
CA ASP A 90 5.42 18.00 6.35
C ASP A 90 5.43 16.79 5.41
N PHE A 91 4.26 16.31 4.99
CA PHE A 91 4.17 15.25 3.98
C PHE A 91 4.76 15.73 2.64
N LYS A 92 4.37 16.94 2.22
CA LYS A 92 4.77 17.53 0.92
C LYS A 92 6.24 17.98 0.88
N SER A 93 6.84 18.32 2.02
CA SER A 93 8.19 18.86 2.08
C SER A 93 9.29 17.80 1.96
N ARG A 94 8.99 16.52 2.23
CA ARG A 94 9.97 15.42 2.21
C ARG A 94 10.48 15.11 0.81
N THR A 95 9.59 15.01 -0.17
CA THR A 95 9.91 14.64 -1.56
C THR A 95 8.87 15.22 -2.51
N ARG A 96 9.09 15.08 -3.83
CA ARG A 96 8.15 15.57 -4.85
C ARG A 96 6.74 15.02 -4.60
N TYR A 97 5.81 15.92 -4.32
CA TYR A 97 4.40 15.61 -4.11
C TYR A 97 3.70 15.28 -5.43
N TRP A 98 2.86 14.27 -5.43
CA TRP A 98 2.11 13.82 -6.61
C TRP A 98 0.72 14.45 -6.70
N GLY A 99 0.15 14.83 -5.57
CA GLY A 99 -1.26 15.21 -5.47
C GLY A 99 -2.04 14.31 -4.53
N ALA A 100 -3.35 14.54 -4.52
CA ALA A 100 -4.35 13.69 -3.91
C ALA A 100 -5.19 13.01 -4.99
N VAL A 101 -5.56 11.76 -4.75
CA VAL A 101 -6.59 11.05 -5.50
C VAL A 101 -7.80 10.84 -4.60
N PHE A 102 -8.97 11.07 -5.20
CA PHE A 102 -10.25 10.91 -4.56
C PHE A 102 -10.76 9.50 -4.85
N VAL A 103 -11.69 8.97 -4.07
CA VAL A 103 -12.38 7.72 -4.43
C VAL A 103 -13.84 8.08 -4.64
N ALA A 104 -14.31 8.02 -5.89
CA ALA A 104 -15.63 8.53 -6.24
C ALA A 104 -16.75 7.65 -5.65
N GLY A 105 -17.85 8.29 -5.24
CA GLY A 105 -19.05 7.58 -4.80
C GLY A 105 -18.98 7.03 -3.38
N LEU A 106 -17.88 7.24 -2.64
CA LEU A 106 -17.79 6.86 -1.24
C LEU A 106 -18.95 7.47 -0.43
N GLU A 107 -19.27 8.75 -0.64
CA GLU A 107 -20.36 9.44 0.06
C GLU A 107 -21.76 8.82 -0.13
N LYS A 108 -21.94 7.96 -1.15
CA LYS A 108 -23.21 7.28 -1.43
C LYS A 108 -23.25 5.85 -0.87
N MET A 109 -22.15 5.36 -0.31
CA MET A 109 -22.06 4.01 0.22
C MET A 109 -22.71 3.92 1.61
N PRO A 110 -23.31 2.77 1.96
CA PRO A 110 -23.94 2.59 3.26
C PRO A 110 -22.93 2.71 4.40
N SER A 111 -23.42 3.19 5.54
CA SER A 111 -22.62 3.33 6.75
C SER A 111 -22.06 1.99 7.23
N GLN A 112 -20.92 2.03 7.94
CA GLN A 112 -20.22 0.87 8.49
C GLN A 112 -20.12 0.96 10.00
N ARG A 113 -20.13 -0.20 10.67
CA ARG A 113 -19.90 -0.30 12.11
C ARG A 113 -18.41 -0.47 12.38
N MET A 114 -17.83 0.44 13.14
CA MET A 114 -16.40 0.50 13.43
C MET A 114 -16.14 0.44 14.93
N CYS A 115 -15.03 -0.18 15.32
CA CYS A 115 -14.52 -0.06 16.69
C CYS A 115 -14.05 1.38 16.94
N THR A 116 -14.26 1.88 18.16
CA THR A 116 -13.79 3.21 18.58
C THR A 116 -12.32 3.22 18.98
N ASP A 117 -11.79 2.08 19.41
CA ASP A 117 -10.44 1.95 19.96
C ASP A 117 -9.85 0.56 19.72
N ALA A 118 -8.58 0.40 20.10
CA ALA A 118 -7.85 -0.86 19.98
C ALA A 118 -8.48 -2.03 20.76
N ASN A 119 -9.23 -1.76 21.84
CA ASN A 119 -9.92 -2.79 22.61
C ASN A 119 -11.33 -3.09 22.09
N CYS A 120 -11.77 -2.37 21.05
CA CYS A 120 -13.14 -2.35 20.56
C CYS A 120 -14.17 -2.15 21.68
N SER A 121 -13.93 -1.19 22.59
CA SER A 121 -14.83 -0.95 23.74
C SER A 121 -16.26 -0.63 23.29
N TYR A 122 -16.41 0.09 22.17
CA TYR A 122 -17.69 0.43 21.58
C TYR A 122 -17.67 0.28 20.05
N LEU A 123 -18.86 0.07 19.49
CA LEU A 123 -19.09 0.11 18.04
C LEU A 123 -19.88 1.37 17.69
N VAL A 124 -19.37 2.13 16.72
CA VAL A 124 -20.03 3.33 16.17
C VAL A 124 -20.42 3.09 14.72
N THR A 125 -21.57 3.61 14.31
CA THR A 125 -22.01 3.59 12.91
C THR A 125 -21.58 4.89 12.24
N LEU A 126 -20.79 4.78 11.18
CA LEU A 126 -20.16 5.91 10.49
C LEU A 126 -20.42 5.85 9.00
N GLY A 127 -20.51 7.00 8.33
CA GLY A 127 -20.40 7.06 6.86
C GLY A 127 -19.10 6.41 6.38
N ILE A 128 -19.03 5.96 5.13
CA ILE A 128 -17.89 5.14 4.69
C ILE A 128 -16.54 5.87 4.81
N LYS A 129 -16.52 7.20 4.57
CA LYS A 129 -15.29 8.00 4.67
C LYS A 129 -14.81 8.06 6.11
N GLU A 130 -15.72 8.37 7.03
CA GLU A 130 -15.45 8.38 8.46
C GLU A 130 -15.09 6.99 8.96
N ALA A 131 -15.69 5.93 8.43
CA ALA A 131 -15.38 4.56 8.78
C ALA A 131 -13.96 4.15 8.37
N ILE A 132 -13.50 4.55 7.18
CA ILE A 132 -12.12 4.34 6.71
C ILE A 132 -11.13 5.07 7.63
N ILE A 133 -11.40 6.33 7.97
CA ILE A 133 -10.55 7.09 8.89
C ILE A 133 -10.56 6.47 10.28
N GLN A 134 -11.72 6.09 10.80
CA GLN A 134 -11.83 5.43 12.10
C GLN A 134 -11.06 4.12 12.12
N ASN A 135 -11.11 3.33 11.06
CA ASN A 135 -10.30 2.12 10.92
C ASN A 135 -8.80 2.44 11.00
N ALA A 136 -8.34 3.43 10.23
CA ALA A 136 -6.94 3.87 10.22
C ALA A 136 -6.48 4.34 11.62
N LEU A 137 -7.33 5.05 12.36
CA LEU A 137 -7.05 5.50 13.72
C LEU A 137 -6.99 4.33 14.71
N VAL A 138 -7.87 3.33 14.58
CA VAL A 138 -7.80 2.11 15.41
C VAL A 138 -6.54 1.30 15.10
N ILE A 139 -6.18 1.14 13.82
CA ILE A 139 -4.91 0.52 13.40
C ILE A 139 -3.73 1.26 14.05
N LYS A 140 -3.74 2.61 14.07
CA LYS A 140 -2.72 3.40 14.77
C LYS A 140 -2.67 3.12 16.27
N GLN A 141 -3.81 3.03 16.95
CA GLN A 141 -3.85 2.74 18.39
C GLN A 141 -3.34 1.33 18.74
N ILE A 142 -3.69 0.32 17.93
CA ILE A 142 -3.17 -1.05 18.07
C ILE A 142 -1.66 -1.06 17.81
N GLY A 143 -1.25 -0.28 16.81
CA GLY A 143 0.10 -0.13 16.34
C GLY A 143 0.53 -1.21 15.36
N ALA A 144 1.58 -0.90 14.62
CA ALA A 144 2.13 -1.78 13.61
C ALA A 144 3.64 -1.63 13.47
N ASP A 145 4.26 -2.63 12.85
CA ASP A 145 5.65 -2.58 12.41
C ASP A 145 5.70 -2.29 10.90
N TYR A 146 6.82 -1.75 10.42
CA TYR A 146 6.98 -1.43 9.01
C TYR A 146 7.59 -2.61 8.23
N THR A 147 7.15 -2.82 7.00
CA THR A 147 7.78 -3.74 6.04
C THR A 147 7.94 -3.10 4.67
N VAL A 148 8.97 -3.52 3.93
CA VAL A 148 9.15 -3.16 2.51
C VAL A 148 8.50 -4.18 1.57
N ALA A 149 8.11 -5.34 2.09
CA ALA A 149 7.49 -6.41 1.32
C ALA A 149 6.07 -6.05 0.88
N ASP A 150 5.57 -6.74 -0.15
CA ASP A 150 4.21 -6.56 -0.64
C ASP A 150 3.13 -7.23 0.24
N GLY A 151 3.54 -8.18 1.07
CA GLY A 151 2.66 -8.80 2.08
C GLY A 151 2.43 -7.87 3.28
N TYR A 152 1.28 -8.04 3.92
CA TYR A 152 0.94 -7.31 5.14
C TYR A 152 0.17 -8.19 6.13
N ILE A 153 0.20 -7.81 7.39
CA ILE A 153 -0.65 -8.38 8.44
C ILE A 153 -1.61 -7.27 8.88
N SER A 154 -2.92 -7.47 8.70
CA SER A 154 -3.92 -6.54 9.22
C SER A 154 -3.85 -6.49 10.75
N ALA A 155 -3.79 -5.28 11.29
CA ALA A 155 -4.01 -5.02 12.69
C ALA A 155 -5.47 -5.36 13.02
N ARG A 156 -5.68 -6.00 14.17
CA ARG A 156 -7.02 -6.41 14.61
C ARG A 156 -7.26 -5.87 16.01
N PRO A 157 -8.37 -5.16 16.24
CA PRO A 157 -8.70 -4.75 17.59
C PRO A 157 -8.98 -5.98 18.46
N ALA A 158 -9.01 -5.78 19.78
CA ALA A 158 -9.49 -6.81 20.68
C ALA A 158 -10.92 -7.21 20.30
N CYS A 159 -11.28 -8.43 20.67
CA CYS A 159 -12.65 -8.88 20.58
C CYS A 159 -13.03 -9.61 21.86
N SER A 160 -14.23 -9.35 22.35
CA SER A 160 -14.80 -10.00 23.54
C SER A 160 -16.18 -10.57 23.21
N PRO A 161 -16.63 -11.63 23.90
CA PRO A 161 -18.02 -12.07 23.83
C PRO A 161 -18.99 -10.92 24.15
N PRO A 162 -20.16 -10.83 23.48
CA PRO A 162 -20.69 -11.80 22.51
C PRO A 162 -20.22 -11.58 21.05
N ALA A 163 -19.40 -10.57 20.76
CA ALA A 163 -18.96 -10.28 19.40
C ALA A 163 -18.01 -11.36 18.84
N CYS A 164 -17.33 -12.11 19.72
CA CYS A 164 -16.52 -13.28 19.39
C CYS A 164 -16.73 -14.42 20.40
N THR A 165 -16.34 -15.64 20.03
CA THR A 165 -16.47 -16.84 20.88
C THR A 165 -15.64 -16.80 22.16
N SER A 166 -14.51 -16.09 22.14
CA SER A 166 -13.60 -15.92 23.27
C SER A 166 -12.89 -14.57 23.18
N TYR A 167 -12.34 -14.12 24.32
CA TYR A 167 -11.50 -12.93 24.34
C TYR A 167 -10.26 -13.12 23.47
N ARG A 168 -10.01 -12.16 22.58
CA ARG A 168 -8.78 -12.06 21.80
C ARG A 168 -8.18 -10.68 22.04
N ARG A 169 -6.93 -10.64 22.47
CA ARG A 169 -6.18 -9.38 22.61
C ARG A 169 -5.97 -8.71 21.23
N PRO A 170 -5.72 -7.39 21.19
CA PRO A 170 -5.37 -6.72 19.94
C PRO A 170 -4.13 -7.34 19.29
N VAL A 171 -4.12 -7.41 17.97
CA VAL A 171 -3.01 -7.94 17.17
C VAL A 171 -2.40 -6.81 16.37
N ARG A 172 -1.11 -6.55 16.58
CA ARG A 172 -0.35 -5.55 15.83
C ARG A 172 -0.33 -5.87 14.33
N GLY A 173 -0.31 -4.81 13.54
CA GLY A 173 -0.17 -4.92 12.08
C GLY A 173 1.29 -4.99 11.63
N LEU A 174 1.48 -5.31 10.36
CA LEU A 174 2.76 -5.21 9.65
C LEU A 174 2.47 -4.63 8.27
N TYR A 175 2.97 -3.43 7.97
CA TYR A 175 2.58 -2.72 6.74
C TYR A 175 3.73 -2.04 6.02
N ARG A 176 3.64 -2.08 4.69
CA ARG A 176 4.15 -1.03 3.81
C ARG A 176 3.10 0.08 3.68
N CYS A 177 3.50 1.28 3.26
CA CYS A 177 2.61 2.45 3.19
C CYS A 177 1.33 2.22 2.37
N ASP A 178 1.40 1.56 1.22
CA ASP A 178 0.23 1.20 0.40
C ASP A 178 -0.65 0.14 1.04
N LYS A 179 -0.06 -0.87 1.69
CA LYS A 179 -0.82 -1.93 2.36
C LYS A 179 -1.54 -1.44 3.61
N PHE A 180 -0.97 -0.46 4.31
CA PHE A 180 -1.69 0.27 5.34
C PHE A 180 -2.91 0.99 4.77
N VAL A 181 -2.77 1.68 3.62
CA VAL A 181 -3.91 2.33 2.96
C VAL A 181 -4.96 1.31 2.57
N VAL A 182 -4.56 0.17 1.98
CA VAL A 182 -5.48 -0.94 1.67
C VAL A 182 -6.21 -1.39 2.95
N ASP A 183 -5.51 -1.73 4.03
CA ASP A 183 -6.17 -2.24 5.23
C ASP A 183 -7.09 -1.20 5.90
N ALA A 184 -6.73 0.08 5.88
CA ALA A 184 -7.61 1.16 6.33
C ALA A 184 -8.93 1.21 5.53
N PHE A 185 -8.87 0.90 4.23
CA PHE A 185 -10.04 0.83 3.34
C PHE A 185 -10.82 -0.49 3.42
N ALA A 186 -10.47 -1.41 4.32
CA ALA A 186 -11.20 -2.66 4.55
C ALA A 186 -12.74 -2.51 4.74
N PRO A 187 -13.30 -1.41 5.28
CA PRO A 187 -14.75 -1.23 5.32
C PRO A 187 -15.43 -1.34 3.95
N LEU A 188 -14.71 -1.08 2.85
CA LEU A 188 -15.21 -1.30 1.49
C LEU A 188 -15.50 -2.75 1.15
N SER A 189 -14.83 -3.72 1.77
CA SER A 189 -15.04 -5.14 1.45
C SER A 189 -16.48 -5.60 1.71
N ASN A 190 -17.21 -4.88 2.57
CA ASN A 190 -18.60 -5.18 2.93
C ASN A 190 -19.62 -4.48 2.03
N VAL A 191 -19.23 -3.44 1.28
CA VAL A 191 -20.17 -2.53 0.59
C VAL A 191 -19.85 -2.31 -0.88
N ASN A 192 -18.59 -2.46 -1.29
CA ASN A 192 -18.14 -2.34 -2.67
C ASN A 192 -16.92 -3.25 -2.90
N LEU A 193 -17.20 -4.54 -3.10
CA LEU A 193 -16.19 -5.57 -3.29
C LEU A 193 -15.34 -5.35 -4.55
N GLU A 194 -15.91 -4.77 -5.60
CA GLU A 194 -15.18 -4.45 -6.84
C GLU A 194 -14.08 -3.42 -6.58
N LEU A 195 -14.44 -2.30 -5.97
CA LEU A 195 -13.48 -1.25 -5.59
C LEU A 195 -12.43 -1.78 -4.60
N TRP A 196 -12.85 -2.56 -3.61
CA TRP A 196 -11.93 -3.24 -2.69
C TRP A 196 -10.92 -4.14 -3.42
N ASN A 197 -11.38 -4.91 -4.40
CA ASN A 197 -10.52 -5.80 -5.19
C ASN A 197 -9.52 -5.02 -6.05
N VAL A 198 -9.91 -3.85 -6.58
CA VAL A 198 -8.98 -2.97 -7.30
C VAL A 198 -7.86 -2.50 -6.37
N MET A 199 -8.19 -2.03 -5.17
CA MET A 199 -7.19 -1.56 -4.20
C MET A 199 -6.27 -2.69 -3.71
N SER A 200 -6.86 -3.80 -3.28
CA SER A 200 -6.13 -4.90 -2.65
C SER A 200 -5.17 -5.65 -3.58
N ARG A 201 -5.38 -5.56 -4.91
CA ARG A 201 -4.49 -6.16 -5.93
C ARG A 201 -3.29 -5.28 -6.28
N THR A 202 -3.26 -4.04 -5.82
CA THR A 202 -2.10 -3.16 -6.07
C THR A 202 -0.89 -3.68 -5.31
N ASN A 203 0.28 -3.64 -5.94
CA ASN A 203 1.51 -4.21 -5.40
C ASN A 203 2.65 -3.21 -5.17
N ARG A 204 2.33 -1.91 -5.30
CA ARG A 204 3.24 -0.80 -5.04
C ARG A 204 2.46 0.50 -4.84
N PRO A 205 3.01 1.47 -4.10
CA PRO A 205 2.35 2.74 -3.82
C PRO A 205 1.91 3.53 -5.06
N SER A 206 2.79 3.66 -6.06
CA SER A 206 2.43 4.34 -7.31
C SER A 206 1.28 3.67 -8.06
N MET A 207 1.18 2.34 -8.02
CA MET A 207 0.07 1.62 -8.64
C MET A 207 -1.24 1.92 -7.90
N LEU A 208 -1.26 1.80 -6.58
CA LEU A 208 -2.43 2.14 -5.76
C LEU A 208 -2.90 3.56 -6.04
N PHE A 209 -1.96 4.51 -6.05
CA PHE A 209 -2.26 5.91 -6.33
C PHE A 209 -2.82 6.09 -7.74
N SER A 210 -2.20 5.45 -8.75
CA SER A 210 -2.63 5.56 -10.16
C SER A 210 -3.89 4.77 -10.50
N SER A 211 -4.29 3.78 -9.69
CA SER A 211 -5.56 3.06 -9.87
C SER A 211 -6.77 3.99 -9.73
N PHE A 212 -6.55 5.17 -9.15
CA PHE A 212 -7.50 6.26 -9.06
C PHE A 212 -6.97 7.46 -9.83
N ASN A 213 -7.83 8.17 -10.56
CA ASN A 213 -7.45 9.48 -11.09
C ASN A 213 -7.83 10.61 -10.13
N GLU A 214 -7.46 11.85 -10.46
CA GLU A 214 -7.82 13.08 -9.73
C GLU A 214 -9.33 13.38 -9.69
N ARG A 215 -10.18 12.50 -10.21
CA ARG A 215 -11.66 12.56 -10.11
C ARG A 215 -12.24 11.33 -9.40
N GLY A 216 -11.39 10.46 -8.89
CA GLY A 216 -11.75 9.21 -8.24
C GLY A 216 -12.40 8.15 -9.09
N VAL A 217 -12.18 8.21 -10.40
CA VAL A 217 -12.55 7.12 -11.31
C VAL A 217 -11.47 6.05 -11.24
N VAL A 218 -11.90 4.80 -11.06
CA VAL A 218 -11.04 3.62 -11.21
C VAL A 218 -10.52 3.58 -12.64
N LEU A 219 -9.20 3.69 -12.80
CA LEU A 219 -8.58 3.44 -14.09
C LEU A 219 -8.56 1.93 -14.31
N GLN A 220 -9.44 1.44 -15.19
CA GLN A 220 -9.41 0.06 -15.66
C GLN A 220 -7.98 -0.26 -16.15
N PRO A 221 -7.34 -1.33 -15.65
CA PRO A 221 -6.07 -1.76 -16.22
C PRO A 221 -6.30 -2.15 -17.68
N LYS A 222 -5.57 -1.53 -18.60
CA LYS A 222 -5.51 -1.96 -20.00
C LYS A 222 -4.86 -3.33 -20.12
#